data_AF-A6KZG9-F1
#
_entry.id   AF-A6KZG9-F1
#
_cell.length_a   1.000
_cell.length_b   1.000
_cell.length_c   1.000
_cell.angle_alpha   90.00
_cell.angle_beta   90.00
_cell.angle_gamma   90.00
#
_symmetry.space_group_name_H-M   'P 1'
#
loop_
_entity.id
_entity.type
_entity.pdbx_description
1 polymer ?
#
loop_
_entity_poly.entity_id
_entity_poly.type
_entity_poly.pdbx_seq_one_letter_code
_entity_poly.pdbx_strand_id
1 'polypeptide(L)' 'MKKLTFSQGKLLIKLVNRQTDSSSYELVKAFMGPFKAGFYQTFAALFGASLKKEYHPEGEDRLTERVVLLVENGQI' A
#
# COMPACT_ATOMS: atom_id res chain seq x y z
N MET A 1 -6.17 15.83 10.93
CA MET A 1 -5.65 14.58 10.34
C MET A 1 -6.81 13.82 9.71
N LYS A 2 -6.79 13.57 8.39
CA LYS A 2 -7.83 12.75 7.75
C LYS A 2 -7.65 11.30 8.19
N LYS A 3 -8.70 10.70 8.77
CA LYS A 3 -8.71 9.27 9.10
C LYS A 3 -8.88 8.50 7.78
N LEU A 4 -7.90 7.68 7.41
CA LEU A 4 -8.03 6.79 6.26
C LEU A 4 -9.02 5.68 6.60
N THR A 5 -9.91 5.36 5.66
CA THR A 5 -10.69 4.13 5.73
C THR A 5 -9.80 2.93 5.46
N PHE A 6 -10.27 1.74 5.81
CA PHE A 6 -9.53 0.50 5.58
C PHE A 6 -9.15 0.30 4.10
N SER A 7 -10.08 0.57 3.17
CA SER A 7 -9.84 0.49 1.73
C SER A 7 -8.83 1.53 1.25
N GLN A 8 -8.85 2.74 1.83
CA GLN A 8 -7.85 3.77 1.52
C GLN A 8 -6.46 3.39 2.05
N GLY A 9 -6.38 2.75 3.21
CA GLY A 9 -5.13 2.19 3.72
C GLY A 9 -4.55 1.12 2.79
N LYS A 10 -5.39 0.21 2.27
CA LYS A 10 -4.96 -0.79 1.27
C LYS A 10 -4.42 -0.14 -0.01
N LEU A 11 -5.12 0.89 -0.51
CA LEU A 11 -4.68 1.63 -1.68
C LEU A 11 -3.35 2.34 -1.44
N LEU A 12 -3.20 2.99 -0.29
CA LEU A 12 -1.95 3.66 0.08
C LEU A 12 -0.77 2.69 0.08
N ILE A 13 -0.94 1.51 0.68
CA ILE A 13 0.08 0.46 0.71
C ILE A 13 0.51 0.07 -0.72
N LYS A 14 -0.47 -0.14 -1.62
CA LYS A 14 -0.20 -0.44 -3.04
C LYS A 14 0.58 0.67 -3.74
N LEU A 15 0.23 1.94 -3.50
CA LEU A 15 0.93 3.08 -4.08
C LEU A 15 2.37 3.21 -3.57
N VAL A 16 2.62 2.91 -2.29
CA VAL A 16 3.99 2.90 -1.76
C VAL A 16 4.81 1.79 -2.42
N ASN A 17 4.24 0.60 -2.62
CA ASN A 17 4.90 -0.47 -3.37
C ASN A 17 5.25 -0.04 -4.80
N ARG A 18 4.33 0.61 -5.52
CA ARG A 18 4.58 1.18 -6.86
C ARG A 18 5.76 2.17 -6.88
N GLN A 19 5.87 3.03 -5.88
CA GLN A 19 6.89 4.10 -5.86
C GLN A 19 8.29 3.62 -5.42
N THR A 20 8.37 2.49 -4.72
CA THR A 20 9.61 2.03 -4.07
C THR A 20 10.10 0.68 -4.59
N ASP A 21 9.32 0.02 -5.46
CA ASP A 21 9.50 -1.37 -5.93
C ASP A 21 9.79 -2.39 -4.83
N SER A 22 9.49 -2.02 -3.58
CA SER A 22 9.78 -2.82 -2.40
C SER A 22 8.48 -3.39 -1.87
N SER A 23 8.46 -4.67 -1.51
CA SER A 23 7.26 -5.28 -0.93
C SER A 23 6.79 -4.45 0.28
N SER A 24 5.50 -4.20 0.33
CA SER A 24 4.90 -3.41 1.41
C SER A 24 5.15 -4.00 2.80
N TYR A 25 5.36 -5.32 2.84
CA TYR A 25 5.77 -6.06 4.01
C TYR A 25 7.14 -5.61 4.56
N GLU A 26 8.14 -5.48 3.69
CA GLU A 26 9.48 -5.02 4.09
C GLU A 26 9.46 -3.54 4.51
N LEU A 27 8.63 -2.70 3.87
CA LEU A 27 8.41 -1.32 4.29
C LEU A 27 7.80 -1.22 5.69
N VAL A 28 6.77 -2.02 5.97
CA VAL A 28 6.15 -2.05 7.30
C VAL A 28 7.14 -2.56 8.33
N LYS A 29 7.90 -3.60 8.02
CA LYS A 29 8.94 -4.14 8.90
C LYS A 29 10.07 -3.13 9.16
N ALA A 30 10.51 -2.39 8.13
CA ALA A 30 11.55 -1.37 8.22
C ALA A 30 11.09 -0.12 8.99
N PHE A 31 9.86 0.35 8.76
CA PHE A 31 9.29 1.49 9.49
C PHE A 31 8.93 1.17 10.93
N MET A 32 8.57 -0.09 11.22
CA MET A 32 8.08 -0.47 12.54
C MET A 32 9.18 -0.79 13.55
N GLY A 33 10.43 -1.09 13.18
CA GLY A 33 11.51 -1.32 14.16
C GLY A 33 11.06 -2.21 15.35
N PRO A 34 11.45 -1.91 16.61
CA PRO A 34 11.01 -2.67 17.80
C PRO A 34 9.59 -2.28 18.29
N PHE A 35 8.67 -1.87 17.41
CA PHE A 35 7.30 -1.58 17.82
C PHE A 35 6.53 -2.85 18.23
N LYS A 36 5.57 -2.67 19.16
CA LYS A 36 4.83 -3.73 19.87
C LYS A 36 4.30 -4.81 18.92
N ALA A 37 4.63 -6.08 19.19
CA ALA A 37 4.19 -7.26 18.47
C ALA A 37 2.67 -7.33 18.21
N GLY A 38 1.86 -6.75 19.10
CA GLY A 38 0.40 -6.65 18.92
C GLY A 38 -0.01 -5.85 17.69
N PHE A 39 0.71 -4.78 17.35
CA PHE A 39 0.44 -4.01 16.13
C PHE A 39 0.75 -4.84 14.89
N TYR A 40 1.87 -5.55 14.88
CA TYR A 40 2.24 -6.43 13.77
C TYR A 40 1.21 -7.55 13.57
N GLN A 41 0.70 -8.15 14.65
CA GLN A 41 -0.36 -9.16 14.57
C GLN A 41 -1.67 -8.59 14.03
N THR A 42 -2.14 -7.45 14.55
CA THR A 42 -3.38 -6.81 14.05
C THR A 42 -3.23 -6.36 12.60
N PHE A 43 -2.09 -5.79 12.24
CA PHE A 43 -1.83 -5.30 10.89
C PHE A 43 -1.65 -6.45 9.89
N ALA A 44 -0.99 -7.55 10.27
CA ALA A 44 -0.91 -8.76 9.46
C ALA A 44 -2.27 -9.45 9.30
N ALA A 45 -3.13 -9.46 10.34
CA ALA A 45 -4.48 -10.01 10.21
C ALA A 45 -5.35 -9.20 9.25
N LEU A 46 -5.19 -7.87 9.24
CA LEU A 46 -5.96 -6.95 8.42
C LEU A 46 -5.42 -6.84 6.98
N PHE A 47 -4.11 -6.81 6.80
CA PHE A 47 -3.44 -6.50 5.53
C PHE A 47 -2.54 -7.61 5.01
N GLY A 48 -2.38 -8.74 5.72
CA GLY A 48 -1.37 -9.77 5.44
C GLY A 48 -1.27 -10.23 3.98
N ALA A 49 -2.41 -10.63 3.38
CA ALA A 49 -2.44 -11.05 1.99
C ALA A 49 -2.15 -9.89 1.01
N SER A 50 -2.54 -8.66 1.37
CA SER A 50 -2.28 -7.46 0.55
C SER A 50 -0.83 -6.97 0.66
N LEU A 51 -0.13 -7.24 1.76
CA LEU A 51 1.24 -6.77 1.99
C LEU A 51 2.30 -7.51 1.18
N LYS A 52 2.02 -8.77 0.85
CA LYS A 52 2.86 -9.59 0.00
C LYS A 52 2.54 -9.42 -1.49
N LYS A 53 1.46 -8.70 -1.79
CA LYS A 53 1.00 -8.51 -3.15
C LYS A 53 1.77 -7.38 -3.79
N GLU A 54 2.34 -7.66 -4.95
CA GLU A 54 3.02 -6.65 -5.76
C GLU A 54 2.01 -5.80 -6.51
N TYR A 55 2.43 -4.58 -6.84
CA TYR A 55 1.66 -3.67 -7.67
C TYR A 55 1.73 -4.10 -9.13
N HIS A 56 0.58 -4.35 -9.76
CA HIS A 56 0.52 -4.84 -11.14
C HIS A 56 -0.20 -3.83 -12.07
N PRO A 57 0.53 -2.86 -12.67
CA PRO A 57 -0.06 -1.75 -13.43
C PRO A 57 -0.78 -2.22 -14.71
N GLU A 58 -0.37 -3.34 -15.31
CA GLU A 58 -1.04 -3.90 -16.49
C GLU A 58 -2.16 -4.88 -16.15
N GLY A 59 -2.21 -5.34 -14.90
CA GLY A 59 -3.13 -6.37 -14.42
C GLY A 59 -4.25 -5.79 -13.57
N GLU A 60 -4.34 -6.28 -12.34
CA GLU A 60 -5.39 -5.93 -11.40
C GLU A 60 -5.40 -4.46 -10.96
N ASP A 61 -4.25 -3.78 -11.03
CA ASP A 61 -4.11 -2.39 -10.60
C ASP A 61 -4.23 -1.39 -11.75
N ARG A 62 -4.56 -1.84 -12.97
CA ARG A 62 -4.65 -1.01 -14.18
C ARG A 62 -5.58 0.20 -14.05
N LEU A 63 -6.71 0.05 -13.34
CA LEU A 63 -7.61 1.17 -13.11
C LEU A 63 -7.00 2.20 -12.15
N THR A 64 -6.32 1.73 -11.11
CA THR A 64 -5.58 2.58 -10.17
C THR A 64 -4.46 3.31 -10.90
N GLU A 65 -3.67 2.58 -11.70
CA GLU A 65 -2.56 3.15 -12.47
C GLU A 65 -3.04 4.23 -13.42
N ARG A 66 -4.16 3.99 -14.12
CA ARG A 66 -4.75 5.01 -14.99
C ARG A 66 -5.07 6.30 -14.23
N VAL A 67 -5.66 6.20 -13.03
CA VAL A 67 -5.97 7.39 -12.21
C VAL A 67 -4.70 8.08 -11.76
N VAL A 68 -3.69 7.32 -11.33
CA VAL A 68 -2.38 7.86 -10.93
C VAL A 68 -1.75 8.65 -12.08
N LEU A 69 -1.73 8.10 -13.30
CA LEU A 69 -1.20 8.77 -14.48
C LEU A 69 -1.97 10.06 -14.83
N LEU A 70 -3.31 10.06 -14.70
CA LEU A 70 -4.10 11.27 -14.92
C LEU A 70 -3.73 12.37 -13.92
N VAL A 71 -3.52 12.02 -12.65
CA VAL A 71 -3.09 12.96 -11.60
C VAL A 71 -1.67 13.45 -11.87
N GLU A 72 -0.73 12.55 -12.20
CA GLU A 72 0.66 12.89 -12.53
C GLU A 72 0.75 13.83 -13.75
N ASN A 73 -0.17 13.67 -14.71
CA ASN A 73 -0.29 14.55 -15.89
C ASN A 73 -1.10 15.83 -15.65
N GLY A 74 -1.61 16.07 -14.44
CA GLY A 74 -2.42 17.25 -14.09
C GLY A 74 -3.78 17.32 -14.80
N GLN A 75 -4.33 16.17 -15.22
CA GLN A 75 -5.61 16.08 -15.92
C GLN A 75 -6.81 16.10 -14.95
N ILE A 76 -6.56 15.81 -13.68
CA ILE A 76 -7.51 15.87 -12.54
C ILE A 76 -6.77 16.29 -11.26
#